data_AF-A0A0P8DE03-F1
#
_entry.id   AF-A0A0P8DE03-F1
#
_cell.length_a   1.000
_cell.length_b   1.000
_cell.length_c   1.000
_cell.angle_alpha   90.00
_cell.angle_beta   90.00
_cell.angle_gamma   90.00
#
_symmetry.space_group_name_H-M   'P 1'
#
loop_
_entity.id
_entity.type
_entity.pdbx_description
1 polymer ?
#
loop_
_entity_poly.entity_id
_entity_poly.type
_entity_poly.pdbx_seq_one_letter_code
_entity_poly.pdbx_strand_id
1 'polypeptide(L)'
;MTAMSRCAASIFHRRWAHDYVSDYLAAHWRGARARPISRTMSETFIFGLVLIPALIIAIVFHEVAHGYMARLLGDPTASERGRLTLNPIAHVDPVGTLLVPGALALLGGPVFGWAKPVPVNKWRLDNPRYGMMAVAAAGPGSNFVLAGVGAVLLGLAMPAGLGFGGDMEAGAALLVNRLGEPEWLATGLFYFILVNI
;
A
#
# COMPACT_ATOMS: atom_id res chain seq x y z
N MET A 1 54.60 56.75 -7.39
CA MET A 1 53.75 56.38 -8.54
C MET A 1 54.50 55.36 -9.39
N THR A 2 53.84 54.22 -9.63
CA THR A 2 54.03 53.24 -10.73
C THR A 2 55.31 52.39 -10.85
N ALA A 3 55.06 51.07 -10.81
CA ALA A 3 55.65 50.00 -11.62
C ALA A 3 56.84 49.19 -11.06
N MET A 4 56.61 48.44 -9.96
CA MET A 4 57.19 47.09 -9.83
C MET A 4 56.23 46.09 -10.50
N SER A 5 56.38 45.95 -11.81
CA SER A 5 55.70 44.89 -12.58
C SER A 5 56.72 43.81 -12.93
N ARG A 6 56.32 42.55 -12.74
CA ARG A 6 56.91 41.31 -13.26
C ARG A 6 58.07 40.75 -12.44
N CYS A 7 57.76 39.77 -11.59
CA CYS A 7 58.31 38.41 -11.59
C CYS A 7 58.11 37.81 -10.19
N ALA A 8 57.05 37.02 -10.01
CA ALA A 8 56.90 35.95 -8.98
C ALA A 8 55.42 35.58 -8.85
N ALA A 9 54.86 35.10 -9.96
CA ALA A 9 53.70 34.23 -9.89
C ALA A 9 54.25 32.83 -9.58
N SER A 10 54.29 32.41 -8.32
CA SER A 10 54.43 30.99 -8.02
C SER A 10 54.04 30.65 -6.59
N ILE A 11 53.01 29.81 -6.49
CA ILE A 11 52.85 28.78 -5.46
C ILE A 11 52.44 29.33 -4.10
N PHE A 12 51.15 29.64 -3.93
CA PHE A 12 50.36 29.19 -2.78
C PHE A 12 48.89 29.57 -3.03
N HIS A 13 47.99 28.68 -2.65
CA HIS A 13 46.52 28.75 -2.82
C HIS A 13 45.92 28.37 -4.17
N ARG A 14 44.97 27.42 -4.08
CA ARG A 14 43.97 26.95 -5.07
C ARG A 14 44.30 25.64 -5.78
N ARG A 15 44.41 24.54 -5.03
CA ARG A 15 44.30 23.20 -5.63
C ARG A 15 43.64 22.11 -4.79
N TRP A 16 43.02 22.44 -3.65
CA TRP A 16 42.47 21.42 -2.74
C TRP A 16 40.95 21.47 -2.52
N ALA A 17 40.25 22.49 -3.05
CA ALA A 17 38.80 22.63 -2.85
C ALA A 17 37.95 22.26 -4.08
N HIS A 18 38.55 22.13 -5.27
CA HIS A 18 37.80 21.82 -6.49
C HIS A 18 37.68 20.32 -6.78
N ASP A 19 38.62 19.51 -6.30
CA ASP A 19 38.66 18.09 -6.65
C ASP A 19 37.62 17.28 -5.83
N TYR A 20 37.39 17.65 -4.56
CA TYR A 20 36.42 16.96 -3.70
C TYR A 20 34.95 17.14 -4.15
N VAL A 21 34.61 18.34 -4.63
CA VAL A 21 33.25 18.62 -5.15
C VAL A 21 33.07 18.01 -6.54
N SER A 22 34.13 17.96 -7.34
CA SER A 22 34.09 17.34 -8.67
C SER A 22 33.91 15.82 -8.59
N ASP A 23 34.57 15.15 -7.65
CA ASP A 23 34.47 13.69 -7.49
C ASP A 23 33.11 13.24 -6.95
N TYR A 24 32.50 14.02 -6.03
CA TYR A 24 31.15 13.72 -5.52
C TYR A 24 30.08 13.88 -6.62
N LEU A 25 30.21 14.89 -7.47
CA LEU A 25 29.30 15.12 -8.61
C LEU A 25 29.58 14.17 -9.78
N ALA A 26 30.83 13.75 -9.98
CA ALA A 26 31.21 12.80 -11.03
C ALA A 26 30.83 11.35 -10.69
N ALA A 27 30.85 10.97 -9.40
CA ALA A 27 30.34 9.68 -8.94
C ALA A 27 28.82 9.58 -9.10
N HIS A 28 28.10 10.70 -8.95
CA HIS A 28 26.65 10.75 -9.11
C HIS A 28 26.20 10.68 -10.59
N TRP A 29 27.05 11.09 -11.54
CA TRP A 29 26.68 11.19 -12.97
C TRP A 29 27.20 10.06 -13.88
N ARG A 30 28.16 9.23 -13.46
CA ARG A 30 28.77 8.18 -14.32
C ARG A 30 28.44 6.72 -13.98
N GLY A 31 27.50 6.47 -13.06
CA GLY A 31 27.18 5.11 -12.61
C GLY A 31 25.70 4.74 -12.60
N ALA A 32 24.78 5.70 -12.48
CA ALA A 32 23.35 5.43 -12.54
C ALA A 32 22.89 5.45 -14.00
N ARG A 33 23.29 4.44 -14.79
CA ARG A 33 22.36 3.95 -15.82
C ARG A 33 21.14 3.50 -15.01
N ALA A 34 20.18 4.40 -14.82
CA ALA A 34 18.84 4.05 -14.42
C ALA A 34 18.47 2.93 -15.38
N ARG A 35 18.48 1.70 -14.88
CA ARG A 35 17.99 0.57 -15.64
C ARG A 35 16.58 1.01 -16.01
N PRO A 36 16.22 1.06 -17.30
CA PRO A 36 14.83 1.20 -17.64
C PRO A 36 14.15 0.08 -16.86
N ILE A 37 13.26 0.43 -15.93
CA ILE A 37 12.41 -0.52 -15.23
C ILE A 37 11.46 -1.01 -16.33
N SER A 38 11.99 -1.88 -17.20
CA SER A 38 11.18 -2.67 -18.08
C SER A 38 10.41 -3.55 -17.13
N ARG A 39 9.18 -3.15 -16.81
CA ARG A 39 8.24 -3.98 -16.06
C ARG A 39 8.23 -5.32 -16.73
N THR A 40 8.95 -6.26 -16.14
CA THR A 40 8.86 -7.63 -16.60
C THR A 40 7.46 -8.10 -16.21
N MET A 41 6.77 -8.87 -17.06
CA MET A 41 5.44 -9.38 -16.72
C MET A 41 5.41 -10.07 -15.34
N SER A 42 6.56 -10.56 -14.88
CA SER A 42 6.80 -11.07 -13.52
C SER A 42 6.62 -10.05 -12.40
N GLU A 43 7.03 -8.80 -12.54
CA GLU A 43 6.88 -7.78 -11.48
C GLU A 43 5.41 -7.43 -11.26
N THR A 44 4.66 -7.23 -12.34
CA THR A 44 3.19 -7.03 -12.27
C THR A 44 2.51 -8.23 -11.62
N PHE A 45 2.96 -9.44 -11.95
CA PHE A 45 2.41 -10.65 -11.36
C PHE A 45 2.70 -10.77 -9.85
N ILE A 46 3.94 -10.49 -9.42
CA ILE A 46 4.33 -10.48 -8.01
C ILE A 46 3.54 -9.42 -7.24
N PHE A 47 3.38 -8.24 -7.82
CA PHE A 47 2.56 -7.18 -7.24
C PHE A 47 1.12 -7.64 -7.00
N GLY A 48 0.51 -8.27 -8.00
CA GLY A 48 -0.83 -8.86 -7.87
C GLY A 48 -0.90 -9.95 -6.80
N LEU A 49 0.11 -10.83 -6.74
CA LEU A 49 0.20 -11.91 -5.74
C LEU A 49 0.25 -11.38 -4.30
N VAL A 50 0.78 -10.18 -4.11
CA VAL A 50 0.89 -9.54 -2.79
C VAL A 50 -0.37 -8.72 -2.46
N LEU A 51 -0.88 -7.95 -3.43
CA LEU A 51 -2.01 -7.03 -3.22
C LEU A 51 -3.35 -7.77 -3.08
N ILE A 52 -3.59 -8.78 -3.90
CA ILE A 52 -4.89 -9.47 -3.94
C ILE A 52 -5.22 -10.13 -2.58
N PRO A 53 -4.32 -10.89 -1.94
CA PRO A 53 -4.58 -11.44 -0.61
C PRO A 53 -4.80 -10.34 0.44
N ALA A 54 -4.05 -9.23 0.38
CA ALA A 54 -4.22 -8.10 1.29
C ALA A 54 -5.64 -7.51 1.20
N LEU A 55 -6.14 -7.29 -0.02
CA LEU A 55 -7.51 -6.82 -0.27
C LEU A 55 -8.56 -7.80 0.23
N ILE A 56 -8.38 -9.10 -0.04
CA ILE A 56 -9.30 -10.14 0.40
C ILE A 56 -9.39 -10.15 1.93
N ILE A 57 -8.25 -10.14 2.62
CA ILE A 57 -8.20 -10.12 4.09
C ILE A 57 -8.91 -8.87 4.62
N ALA A 58 -8.60 -7.69 4.08
CA ALA A 58 -9.22 -6.43 4.52
C ALA A 58 -10.75 -6.49 4.40
N ILE A 59 -11.29 -6.84 3.22
CA ILE A 59 -12.74 -6.86 2.98
C ILE A 59 -13.43 -7.93 3.84
N VAL A 60 -12.88 -9.14 3.93
CA VAL A 60 -13.49 -10.22 4.70
C VAL A 60 -13.57 -9.86 6.18
N PHE A 61 -12.48 -9.35 6.77
CA PHE A 61 -12.49 -8.93 8.16
C PHE A 61 -13.42 -7.74 8.40
N HIS A 62 -13.48 -6.78 7.47
CA HIS A 62 -14.40 -5.64 7.52
C HIS A 62 -15.87 -6.09 7.62
N GLU A 63 -16.30 -6.95 6.70
CA GLU A 63 -17.67 -7.47 6.64
C GLU A 63 -18.01 -8.36 7.84
N VAL A 64 -17.07 -9.23 8.24
CA VAL A 64 -17.25 -10.09 9.41
C VAL A 64 -17.33 -9.25 10.69
N ALA A 65 -16.57 -8.15 10.80
CA ALA A 65 -16.64 -7.26 11.96
C ALA A 65 -18.00 -6.57 12.08
N HIS A 66 -18.61 -6.12 10.98
CA HIS A 66 -19.98 -5.61 10.98
C HIS A 66 -20.97 -6.63 11.54
N GLY A 67 -20.94 -7.85 11.02
CA GLY A 67 -21.85 -8.91 11.46
C GLY A 67 -21.59 -9.39 12.90
N TYR A 68 -20.32 -9.44 13.31
CA TYR A 68 -19.93 -9.83 14.66
C TYR A 68 -20.40 -8.78 15.68
N MET A 69 -20.22 -7.49 15.38
CA MET A 69 -20.72 -6.41 16.22
C MET A 69 -22.26 -6.42 16.29
N ALA A 70 -22.94 -6.65 15.16
CA ALA A 70 -24.40 -6.77 15.14
C ALA A 70 -24.89 -7.91 16.06
N ARG A 71 -24.21 -9.06 16.01
CA ARG A 71 -24.50 -10.20 16.89
C ARG A 71 -24.26 -9.87 18.36
N LEU A 72 -23.18 -9.18 18.70
CA LEU A 72 -22.89 -8.76 20.08
C LEU A 72 -23.94 -7.80 20.64
N LEU A 73 -24.59 -7.02 19.77
CA LEU A 73 -25.60 -6.01 20.12
C LEU A 73 -27.04 -6.51 19.97
N GLY A 74 -27.23 -7.83 19.87
CA GLY A 74 -28.54 -8.48 19.89
C GLY A 74 -29.06 -8.98 18.53
N ASP A 75 -28.41 -8.66 17.40
CA ASP A 75 -28.86 -9.08 16.08
C ASP A 75 -28.11 -10.32 15.53
N PRO A 76 -28.64 -11.54 15.67
CA PRO A 76 -28.01 -12.75 15.13
C PRO A 76 -28.22 -12.94 13.62
N THR A 77 -28.85 -12.02 12.88
CA THR A 77 -29.26 -12.22 11.47
C THR A 77 -28.10 -12.70 10.56
N ALA A 78 -26.92 -12.11 10.69
CA ALA A 78 -25.74 -12.53 9.92
C ALA A 78 -25.30 -13.96 10.26
N SER A 79 -25.38 -14.33 11.54
CA SER A 79 -25.04 -15.67 12.03
C SER A 79 -26.06 -16.72 11.56
N GLU A 80 -27.36 -16.40 11.68
CA GLU A 80 -28.47 -17.27 11.25
C GLU A 80 -28.41 -17.58 9.74
N ARG A 81 -27.92 -16.62 8.95
CA ARG A 81 -27.76 -16.75 7.50
C ARG A 81 -26.42 -17.36 7.08
N GLY A 82 -25.59 -17.81 8.03
CA GLY A 82 -24.27 -18.38 7.75
C GLY A 82 -23.29 -17.40 7.09
N ARG A 83 -23.46 -16.09 7.30
CA ARG A 83 -22.61 -15.04 6.70
C ARG A 83 -21.44 -14.61 7.57
N LEU A 84 -21.39 -15.04 8.83
CA LEU A 84 -20.22 -14.86 9.70
C LEU A 84 -19.16 -15.92 9.37
N THR A 85 -18.47 -15.75 8.24
CA THR A 85 -17.44 -16.68 7.77
C THR A 85 -16.24 -15.94 7.21
N LEU A 86 -15.05 -16.50 7.42
CA LEU A 86 -13.81 -16.01 6.80
C LEU A 86 -13.63 -16.52 5.37
N ASN A 87 -14.59 -17.29 4.85
CA ASN A 87 -14.57 -17.71 3.45
C ASN A 87 -14.87 -16.49 2.54
N PRO A 88 -13.90 -16.02 1.72
CA PRO A 88 -14.10 -14.84 0.89
C PRO A 88 -15.24 -15.01 -0.12
N ILE A 89 -15.49 -16.24 -0.59
CA ILE A 89 -16.54 -16.54 -1.57
C ILE A 89 -17.92 -16.18 -1.03
N ALA A 90 -18.13 -16.26 0.29
CA ALA A 90 -19.42 -15.94 0.91
C ALA A 90 -19.78 -14.44 0.87
N HIS A 91 -18.76 -13.60 0.63
CA HIS A 91 -18.84 -12.14 0.58
C HIS A 91 -18.76 -11.60 -0.86
N VAL A 92 -18.54 -12.46 -1.85
CA VAL A 92 -18.54 -12.07 -3.27
C VAL A 92 -19.97 -11.93 -3.78
N ASP A 93 -20.24 -10.86 -4.52
CA ASP A 93 -21.45 -10.72 -5.33
C ASP A 93 -21.11 -11.08 -6.79
N PRO A 94 -21.56 -12.21 -7.35
CA PRO A 94 -21.27 -12.56 -8.75
C PRO A 94 -21.69 -11.49 -9.77
N VAL A 95 -22.72 -10.70 -9.46
CA VAL A 95 -23.15 -9.60 -10.34
C VAL A 95 -22.19 -8.42 -10.20
N GLY A 96 -22.00 -7.96 -8.96
CA GLY A 96 -21.16 -6.80 -8.64
C GLY A 96 -19.67 -7.02 -8.87
N THR A 97 -19.18 -8.26 -8.77
CA THR A 97 -17.74 -8.59 -8.83
C THR A 97 -17.30 -9.16 -10.18
N LEU A 98 -18.22 -9.72 -10.99
CA LEU A 98 -17.86 -10.33 -12.28
C LEU A 98 -18.60 -9.71 -13.47
N LEU A 99 -19.93 -9.58 -13.41
CA LEU A 99 -20.72 -9.08 -14.54
C LEU A 99 -20.51 -7.59 -14.80
N VAL A 100 -20.57 -6.76 -13.76
CA VAL A 100 -20.44 -5.30 -13.90
C VAL A 100 -19.02 -4.91 -14.31
N PRO A 101 -17.95 -5.40 -13.65
CA PRO A 101 -16.58 -5.18 -14.11
C PRO A 101 -16.33 -5.67 -15.54
N GLY A 102 -16.83 -6.86 -15.89
CA GLY A 102 -16.66 -7.44 -17.23
C GLY A 102 -17.36 -6.65 -18.32
N ALA A 103 -18.61 -6.22 -18.08
CA ALA A 103 -19.34 -5.38 -19.03
C ALA A 103 -18.69 -4.00 -19.19
N LEU A 104 -18.24 -3.38 -18.10
CA LEU A 104 -17.57 -2.08 -18.14
C LEU A 104 -16.22 -2.16 -18.88
N ALA A 105 -15.45 -3.22 -18.65
CA ALA A 105 -14.20 -3.47 -19.37
C ALA A 105 -14.43 -3.64 -20.89
N LEU A 106 -15.49 -4.36 -21.29
CA LEU A 106 -15.87 -4.51 -22.70
C LEU A 106 -16.32 -3.20 -23.35
N LEU A 107 -16.92 -2.30 -22.57
CA LEU A 107 -17.39 -1.00 -23.01
C LEU A 107 -16.32 0.11 -22.91
N GLY A 108 -15.09 -0.22 -22.48
CA GLY A 108 -14.02 0.75 -22.26
C GLY A 108 -14.28 1.74 -21.13
N GLY A 109 -15.23 1.42 -20.24
CA GLY A 109 -15.59 2.24 -19.09
C GLY A 109 -14.71 1.95 -17.87
N PRO A 110 -14.74 2.84 -16.86
CA PRO A 110 -14.05 2.60 -15.60
C PRO A 110 -14.62 1.34 -14.92
N VAL A 111 -13.74 0.42 -14.53
CA VAL A 111 -14.12 -0.86 -13.93
C VAL A 111 -14.46 -0.64 -12.46
N PHE A 112 -15.74 -0.84 -12.11
CA PHE A 112 -16.22 -0.78 -10.74
C PHE A 112 -16.93 -2.08 -10.38
N GLY A 113 -16.77 -2.50 -9.13
CA GLY A 113 -17.48 -3.64 -8.56
C GLY A 113 -17.72 -3.46 -7.07
N TRP A 114 -18.66 -4.23 -6.52
CA TRP A 114 -18.98 -4.22 -5.10
C TRP A 114 -19.09 -5.65 -4.55
N ALA A 115 -18.84 -5.76 -3.25
CA ALA A 115 -19.01 -6.99 -2.49
C ALA A 115 -20.46 -7.12 -1.98
N LYS A 116 -20.83 -8.34 -1.58
CA LYS A 116 -22.15 -8.64 -1.02
C LYS A 116 -22.12 -8.34 0.49
N PRO A 117 -22.78 -7.26 0.96
CA PRO A 117 -22.65 -6.84 2.35
C PRO A 117 -23.30 -7.83 3.33
N VAL A 118 -22.78 -7.86 4.56
CA VAL A 118 -23.35 -8.67 5.64
C VAL A 118 -24.68 -8.06 6.13
N PRO A 119 -25.75 -8.87 6.27
CA PRO A 119 -27.06 -8.36 6.63
C PRO A 119 -27.12 -7.96 8.11
N VAL A 120 -27.62 -6.75 8.38
CA VAL A 120 -27.86 -6.21 9.72
C VAL A 120 -29.32 -5.78 9.84
N ASN A 121 -30.00 -6.25 10.88
CA ASN A 121 -31.38 -5.92 11.19
C ASN A 121 -31.46 -5.01 12.42
N LYS A 122 -31.62 -3.70 12.17
CA LYS A 122 -31.71 -2.67 13.21
C LYS A 122 -32.79 -2.90 14.27
N TRP A 123 -33.85 -3.64 13.92
CA TRP A 123 -34.99 -3.90 14.82
C TRP A 123 -34.71 -5.01 15.83
N ARG A 124 -33.65 -5.79 15.60
CA ARG A 124 -33.18 -6.83 16.52
C ARG A 124 -32.07 -6.34 17.44
N LEU A 125 -31.60 -5.10 17.27
CA LEU A 125 -30.56 -4.52 18.11
C LEU A 125 -31.15 -4.04 19.44
N ASP A 126 -30.43 -4.25 20.54
CA ASP A 126 -30.82 -3.83 21.89
C ASP A 126 -31.09 -2.32 21.97
N ASN A 127 -30.24 -1.54 21.29
CA ASN A 127 -30.44 -0.11 21.09
C ASN A 127 -30.21 0.22 19.60
N PRO A 128 -31.27 0.47 18.81
CA PRO A 128 -31.13 0.65 17.36
C PRO A 128 -30.25 1.84 16.95
N ARG A 129 -30.21 2.92 17.74
CA ARG A 129 -29.40 4.12 17.41
C ARG A 129 -27.92 3.88 17.67
N TYR A 130 -27.60 3.48 18.91
CA TYR A 130 -26.22 3.19 19.29
C TYR A 130 -25.70 1.98 18.53
N GLY A 131 -26.54 0.95 18.38
CA GLY A 131 -26.14 -0.30 17.77
C GLY A 131 -25.79 -0.14 16.29
N MET A 132 -26.58 0.63 15.54
CA MET A 132 -26.23 0.95 14.16
C MET A 132 -24.92 1.75 14.04
N MET A 133 -24.66 2.67 14.97
CA MET A 133 -23.40 3.42 15.01
C MET A 133 -22.21 2.51 15.29
N ALA A 134 -22.31 1.64 16.32
CA ALA A 134 -21.27 0.70 16.69
C ALA A 134 -21.00 -0.32 15.58
N VAL A 135 -22.05 -0.85 14.94
CA VAL A 135 -21.93 -1.74 13.78
C VAL A 135 -21.24 -1.02 12.64
N ALA A 136 -21.65 0.21 12.29
CA ALA A 136 -21.01 0.97 11.21
C ALA A 136 -19.53 1.26 11.49
N ALA A 137 -19.14 1.49 12.74
CA ALA A 137 -17.76 1.70 13.13
C ALA A 137 -16.93 0.40 13.18
N ALA A 138 -17.57 -0.77 13.32
CA ALA A 138 -16.86 -2.05 13.52
C ALA A 138 -16.02 -2.46 12.30
N GLY A 139 -16.53 -2.27 11.08
CA GLY A 139 -15.79 -2.55 9.84
C GLY A 139 -14.51 -1.72 9.75
N PRO A 140 -14.59 -0.37 9.70
CA PRO A 140 -13.42 0.50 9.72
C PRO A 140 -12.50 0.25 10.93
N GLY A 141 -13.07 -0.01 12.10
CA GLY A 141 -12.33 -0.36 13.31
C GLY A 141 -11.47 -1.61 13.14
N SER A 142 -11.99 -2.65 12.48
CA SER A 142 -11.20 -3.86 12.18
C SER A 142 -10.07 -3.58 11.19
N ASN A 143 -10.28 -2.71 10.20
CA ASN A 143 -9.23 -2.32 9.27
C ASN A 143 -8.11 -1.58 10.00
N PHE A 144 -8.42 -0.64 10.89
CA PHE A 144 -7.38 0.01 11.70
C PHE A 144 -6.58 -0.98 12.57
N VAL A 145 -7.23 -2.01 13.12
CA VAL A 145 -6.52 -3.07 13.84
C VAL A 145 -5.59 -3.84 12.89
N LEU A 146 -6.05 -4.21 11.70
CA LEU A 146 -5.22 -4.87 10.68
C LEU A 146 -4.06 -3.97 10.23
N ALA A 147 -4.29 -2.69 9.99
CA ALA A 147 -3.24 -1.72 9.67
C ALA A 147 -2.20 -1.64 10.79
N GLY A 148 -2.64 -1.63 12.05
CA GLY A 148 -1.75 -1.68 13.22
C GLY A 148 -0.90 -2.95 13.26
N VAL A 149 -1.51 -4.11 13.02
CA VAL A 149 -0.78 -5.39 12.91
C VAL A 149 0.23 -5.34 11.76
N GLY A 150 -0.17 -4.84 10.60
CA GLY A 150 0.71 -4.64 9.44
C GLY A 150 1.89 -3.73 9.75
N ALA A 151 1.66 -2.63 10.48
CA ALA A 151 2.70 -1.69 10.89
C ALA A 151 3.72 -2.33 11.84
N VAL A 152 3.25 -3.12 12.82
CA VAL A 152 4.14 -3.88 13.73
C VAL A 152 4.96 -4.89 12.93
N LEU A 153 4.32 -5.68 12.05
CA LEU A 153 5.01 -6.66 11.23
C LEU A 153 6.04 -6.01 10.29
N LEU A 154 5.70 -4.88 9.69
CA LEU A 154 6.64 -4.11 8.86
C LEU A 154 7.83 -3.66 9.71
N GLY A 155 7.58 -3.05 10.87
CA GLY A 155 8.65 -2.59 11.77
C GLY A 155 9.58 -3.72 12.23
N LEU A 156 9.06 -4.94 12.44
CA LEU A 156 9.87 -6.11 12.78
C LEU A 156 10.64 -6.69 11.59
N ALA A 157 10.07 -6.59 10.39
CA ALA A 157 10.67 -7.12 9.16
C ALA A 157 11.60 -6.11 8.44
N MET A 158 11.64 -4.85 8.88
CA MET A 158 12.32 -3.74 8.22
C MET A 158 13.84 -3.95 8.11
N PRO A 159 14.40 -4.14 6.90
CA PRO A 159 15.84 -4.15 6.70
C PRO A 159 16.42 -2.74 6.88
N ALA A 160 17.64 -2.64 7.40
CA ALA A 160 18.29 -1.36 7.62
C ALA A 160 18.59 -0.64 6.29
N GLY A 161 18.06 0.57 6.11
CA GLY A 161 18.26 1.40 4.90
C GLY A 161 17.23 1.15 3.79
N LEU A 162 16.00 0.86 4.19
CA LEU A 162 14.83 0.95 3.33
C LEU A 162 14.64 2.37 2.79
N GLY A 163 14.33 2.47 1.50
CA GLY A 163 13.91 3.68 0.82
C GLY A 163 12.66 3.43 -0.01
N PHE A 164 12.13 4.50 -0.57
CA PHE A 164 11.08 4.42 -1.59
C PHE A 164 11.72 4.40 -2.98
N GLY A 165 11.30 3.43 -3.79
CA GLY A 165 11.61 3.31 -5.20
C GLY A 165 10.34 3.01 -6.01
N GLY A 166 10.51 2.74 -7.29
CA GLY A 166 9.40 2.49 -8.22
C GLY A 166 8.95 3.72 -9.00
N ASP A 167 8.19 3.45 -10.07
CA ASP A 167 7.77 4.47 -11.01
C ASP A 167 6.60 5.28 -10.42
N MET A 168 6.88 6.50 -9.95
CA MET A 168 5.85 7.41 -9.46
C MET A 168 4.78 7.72 -10.53
N GLU A 169 5.16 7.65 -11.80
CA GLU A 169 4.28 7.85 -12.95
C GLU A 169 3.23 6.73 -13.09
N ALA A 170 3.55 5.52 -12.61
CA ALA A 170 2.66 4.38 -12.65
C ALA A 170 1.90 4.15 -11.33
N GLY A 171 2.03 5.05 -10.36
CA GLY A 171 1.28 5.05 -9.09
C GLY A 171 1.65 3.92 -8.12
N ALA A 172 2.72 3.16 -8.37
CA ALA A 172 3.13 2.03 -7.55
C ALA A 172 4.44 2.33 -6.81
N ALA A 173 4.34 2.71 -5.54
CA ALA A 173 5.48 2.87 -4.66
C ALA A 173 6.01 1.50 -4.21
N LEU A 174 7.26 1.20 -4.52
CA LEU A 174 7.96 0.02 -4.04
C LEU A 174 8.88 0.39 -2.88
N LEU A 175 8.96 -0.49 -1.89
CA LEU A 175 10.01 -0.40 -0.88
C LEU A 175 11.26 -1.09 -1.42
N VAL A 176 12.37 -0.37 -1.43
CA VAL A 176 13.66 -0.84 -1.97
C VAL A 176 14.74 -0.80 -0.90
N ASN A 177 15.70 -1.71 -0.99
CA ASN A 177 16.87 -1.70 -0.11
C ASN A 177 17.94 -0.69 -0.59
N ARG A 178 19.08 -0.65 0.10
CA ARG A 178 20.19 0.27 -0.24
C ARG A 178 20.79 0.06 -1.63
N LEU A 179 20.57 -1.10 -2.23
CA LEU A 179 21.03 -1.43 -3.60
C LEU A 179 20.00 -1.04 -4.66
N GLY A 180 18.83 -0.54 -4.25
CA GLY A 180 17.72 -0.21 -5.14
C GLY A 180 16.87 -1.43 -5.55
N GLU A 181 17.11 -2.59 -4.95
CA GLU A 181 16.36 -3.82 -5.25
C GLU A 181 15.04 -3.84 -4.45
N PRO A 182 13.93 -4.29 -5.05
CA PRO A 182 12.62 -4.31 -4.40
C PRO A 182 12.55 -5.34 -3.27
N GLU A 183 12.13 -4.88 -2.10
CA GLU A 183 11.85 -5.68 -0.92
C GLU A 183 10.36 -6.06 -0.93
N TRP A 184 10.03 -7.19 -1.56
CA TRP A 184 8.64 -7.60 -1.81
C TRP A 184 7.83 -7.83 -0.52
N LEU A 185 8.44 -8.36 0.54
CA LEU A 185 7.77 -8.53 1.82
C LEU A 185 7.43 -7.19 2.45
N ALA A 186 8.40 -6.26 2.51
CA ALA A 186 8.19 -4.93 3.06
C ALA A 186 7.17 -4.16 2.23
N THR A 187 7.28 -4.21 0.90
CA THR A 187 6.32 -3.63 -0.04
C THR A 187 4.92 -4.18 0.20
N GLY A 188 4.80 -5.50 0.38
CA GLY A 188 3.50 -6.12 0.66
C GLY A 188 2.87 -5.69 1.97
N LEU A 189 3.66 -5.62 3.04
CA LEU A 189 3.19 -5.11 4.33
C LEU A 189 2.81 -3.62 4.24
N PHE A 190 3.56 -2.83 3.47
CA PHE A 190 3.22 -1.43 3.19
C PHE A 190 1.86 -1.30 2.49
N TYR A 191 1.61 -2.05 1.43
CA TYR A 191 0.30 -2.04 0.76
C TYR A 191 -0.81 -2.64 1.62
N PHE A 192 -0.52 -3.64 2.44
CA PHE A 192 -1.47 -4.17 3.41
C PHE A 192 -1.90 -3.09 4.40
N ILE A 193 -0.98 -2.26 4.89
CA ILE A 193 -1.31 -1.11 5.74
C ILE A 193 -2.17 -0.10 4.96
N LEU A 194 -1.77 0.27 3.74
CA LEU A 194 -2.49 1.26 2.93
C LEU A 194 -3.93 0.85 2.60
N VAL A 195 -4.17 -0.43 2.33
CA VAL A 195 -5.52 -0.94 2.03
C VAL A 195 -6.43 -0.94 3.27
N ASN A 196 -5.84 -0.92 4.47
CA ASN A 196 -6.55 -1.00 5.74
C ASN A 196 -6.68 0.36 6.47
N ILE A 197 -6.29 1.47 5.84
CA ILE A 197 -6.48 2.85 6.33
C ILE A 197 -7.50 3.55 5.44
#